data_AF-A0A7Y0REC6-F1
#
_entry.id   AF-A0A7Y0REC6-F1
#
_cell.length_a   1.000
_cell.length_b   1.000
_cell.length_c   1.000
_cell.angle_alpha   90.00
_cell.angle_beta   90.00
_cell.angle_gamma   90.00
#
_symmetry.space_group_name_H-M   'P 1'
#
loop_
_entity.id
_entity.type
_entity.pdbx_description
1 polymer ?
#
loop_
_entity_poly.entity_id
_entity_poly.type
_entity_poly.pdbx_seq_one_letter_code
_entity_poly.pdbx_strand_id
1 'polypeptide(L)'
;MSSSGDALAALEFFPWSRHFEVGIEEIDEQHKKLVKIVNRLVWHAVSDVPQARCDHILDELLSYAHYHFNSEEQIWNSVLGSEGIARNHHDSHQMFFAQIQTLRSSGQPKGQIMSDLFDFLARWLAFHILESDRRMAMTVKAVEQGLPLDEARRQVDDQLGGSVGELISALLEVYSKLSSSTAQLMRENLTRE
;
A
#
# COMPACT_ATOMS: atom_id res chain seq x y z
N MET A 1 1.06 -32.65 13.08
CA MET A 1 1.93 -31.64 12.45
C MET A 1 1.15 -30.76 11.46
N SER A 2 -0.08 -30.30 11.81
CA SER A 2 -0.95 -29.54 10.88
C SER A 2 -1.43 -28.20 11.44
N SER A 3 -1.09 -27.82 12.68
CA SER A 3 -1.63 -26.60 13.30
C SER A 3 -0.81 -25.34 13.00
N SER A 4 0.49 -25.46 12.73
CA SER A 4 1.38 -24.31 12.53
C SER A 4 1.20 -23.64 11.16
N GLY A 5 0.92 -24.43 10.11
CA GLY A 5 0.65 -23.92 8.76
C GLY A 5 -0.66 -23.14 8.64
N ASP A 6 -1.71 -23.61 9.32
CA ASP A 6 -3.02 -22.95 9.36
C ASP A 6 -2.99 -21.66 10.19
N ALA A 7 -2.21 -21.63 11.29
CA ALA A 7 -2.02 -20.43 12.11
C ALA A 7 -1.24 -19.32 11.37
N LEU A 8 -0.25 -19.69 10.55
CA LEU A 8 0.48 -18.76 9.67
C LEU A 8 -0.39 -18.23 8.54
N ALA A 9 -1.29 -19.05 7.97
CA ALA A 9 -2.24 -18.64 6.94
C ALA A 9 -3.31 -17.66 7.44
N ALA A 10 -3.59 -17.65 8.75
CA ALA A 10 -4.54 -16.72 9.36
C ALA A 10 -3.93 -15.35 9.74
N LEU A 11 -2.61 -15.18 9.62
CA LEU A 11 -1.93 -13.93 10.02
C LEU A 11 -1.91 -12.94 8.86
N GLU A 12 -2.71 -11.87 8.95
CA GLU A 12 -2.63 -10.74 8.02
C GLU A 12 -1.50 -9.80 8.43
N PHE A 13 -0.41 -9.78 7.65
CA PHE A 13 0.74 -8.90 7.87
C PHE A 13 0.46 -7.42 7.57
N PHE A 14 -0.62 -7.15 6.86
CA PHE A 14 -1.18 -5.84 6.59
C PHE A 14 -2.71 -5.98 6.61
N PRO A 15 -3.36 -5.95 7.79
CA PRO A 15 -4.78 -6.23 7.89
C PRO A 15 -5.60 -5.11 7.26
N TRP A 16 -6.69 -5.48 6.60
CA TRP A 16 -7.63 -4.48 6.13
C TRP A 16 -8.24 -3.71 7.31
N SER A 17 -8.36 -2.40 7.14
CA SER A 17 -8.99 -1.51 8.11
C SER A 17 -9.96 -0.62 7.36
N ARG A 18 -11.16 -0.39 7.92
CA ARG A 18 -12.11 0.61 7.39
C ARG A 18 -11.50 2.01 7.26
N HIS A 19 -10.40 2.28 7.95
CA HIS A 19 -9.69 3.56 7.82
C HIS A 19 -8.96 3.70 6.49
N PHE A 20 -8.81 2.63 5.71
CA PHE A 20 -8.35 2.68 4.32
C PHE A 20 -9.48 3.00 3.33
N GLU A 21 -10.73 3.07 3.79
CA GLU A 21 -11.81 3.52 2.91
C GLU A 21 -11.66 5.03 2.67
N VAL A 22 -11.68 5.39 1.38
CA VAL A 22 -11.68 6.78 0.89
C VAL A 22 -13.10 7.22 0.52
N GLY A 23 -14.05 6.28 0.44
CA GLY A 23 -15.46 6.55 0.22
C GLY A 23 -15.87 6.56 -1.25
N ILE A 24 -15.02 6.01 -2.12
CA ILE A 24 -15.33 5.72 -3.53
C ILE A 24 -15.33 4.20 -3.65
N GLU A 25 -16.51 3.59 -3.82
CA GLU A 25 -16.70 2.13 -3.73
C GLU A 25 -15.75 1.34 -4.64
N GLU A 26 -15.56 1.80 -5.88
CA GLU A 26 -14.61 1.17 -6.81
C GLU A 26 -13.18 1.16 -6.26
N ILE A 27 -12.71 2.30 -5.72
CA ILE A 27 -11.36 2.44 -5.17
C ILE A 27 -11.18 1.64 -3.88
N ASP A 28 -12.19 1.64 -3.00
CA ASP A 28 -12.16 0.88 -1.75
C ASP A 28 -12.05 -0.64 -2.01
N GLU A 29 -12.74 -1.16 -3.04
CA GLU A 29 -12.61 -2.57 -3.44
C GLU A 29 -11.24 -2.87 -4.08
N GLN A 30 -10.67 -1.93 -4.83
CA GLN A 30 -9.33 -2.05 -5.37
C GLN A 30 -8.27 -2.07 -4.26
N HIS A 31 -8.36 -1.18 -3.26
CA HIS A 31 -7.48 -1.20 -2.09
C HIS A 31 -7.56 -2.52 -1.33
N LYS A 32 -8.77 -3.06 -1.08
CA LYS A 32 -8.94 -4.38 -0.45
C LYS A 32 -8.23 -5.48 -1.22
N LYS A 33 -8.28 -5.44 -2.56
CA LYS A 33 -7.60 -6.44 -3.39
C LYS A 33 -6.08 -6.26 -3.36
N LEU A 34 -5.56 -5.03 -3.37
CA LEU A 34 -4.12 -4.77 -3.18
C LEU A 34 -3.62 -5.33 -1.84
N VAL A 35 -4.34 -5.05 -0.76
CA VAL A 35 -4.03 -5.59 0.59
C VAL A 35 -3.98 -7.12 0.59
N LYS A 36 -4.96 -7.79 -0.06
CA LYS A 36 -4.95 -9.25 -0.21
C LYS A 36 -3.74 -9.77 -0.98
N ILE A 37 -3.30 -9.07 -2.03
CA ILE A 37 -2.12 -9.46 -2.80
C ILE A 37 -0.85 -9.30 -1.96
N VAL A 38 -0.71 -8.17 -1.24
CA VAL A 38 0.43 -7.92 -0.34
C VAL A 38 0.51 -8.98 0.75
N ASN A 39 -0.60 -9.30 1.42
CA ASN A 39 -0.63 -10.35 2.45
C ASN A 39 -0.23 -11.73 1.91
N ARG A 40 -0.70 -12.08 0.70
CA ARG A 40 -0.27 -13.32 0.02
C ARG A 40 1.23 -13.33 -0.24
N LEU A 41 1.78 -12.21 -0.74
CA LEU A 41 3.22 -12.09 -1.00
C LEU A 41 4.04 -12.32 0.26
N VAL A 42 3.65 -11.71 1.38
CA VAL A 42 4.34 -11.88 2.67
C VAL A 42 4.24 -13.32 3.17
N TRP A 43 3.05 -13.93 3.10
CA TRP A 43 2.86 -15.32 3.51
C TRP A 43 3.78 -16.29 2.76
N HIS A 44 3.90 -16.11 1.44
CA HIS A 44 4.79 -16.93 0.62
C HIS A 44 6.28 -16.67 0.90
N ALA A 45 6.65 -15.43 1.23
CA ALA A 45 8.02 -15.09 1.60
C ALA A 45 8.45 -15.70 2.96
N VAL A 46 7.52 -15.90 3.89
CA VAL A 46 7.83 -16.49 5.22
C VAL A 46 7.71 -18.02 5.27
N SER A 47 6.99 -18.65 4.34
CA SER A 47 6.63 -20.08 4.40
C SER A 47 7.57 -21.03 3.61
N ASP A 48 8.79 -20.57 3.26
CA ASP A 48 9.80 -21.33 2.49
C ASP A 48 9.27 -21.99 1.19
N VAL A 49 8.29 -21.33 0.56
CA VAL A 49 7.63 -21.81 -0.68
C VAL A 49 8.54 -21.52 -1.88
N PRO A 50 8.52 -22.33 -2.97
CA PRO A 50 9.40 -22.11 -4.11
C PRO A 50 9.32 -20.69 -4.69
N GLN A 51 10.50 -20.09 -4.89
CA GLN A 51 10.70 -18.71 -5.33
C GLN A 51 9.85 -18.27 -6.52
N ALA A 52 9.65 -19.15 -7.51
CA ALA A 52 8.86 -18.83 -8.71
C ALA A 52 7.43 -18.37 -8.37
N ARG A 53 6.89 -18.78 -7.22
CA ARG A 53 5.57 -18.36 -6.76
C ARG A 53 5.58 -16.92 -6.21
N CYS A 54 6.66 -16.46 -5.58
CA CYS A 54 6.77 -15.07 -5.10
C CYS A 54 6.89 -14.09 -6.27
N ASP A 55 7.68 -14.41 -7.28
CA ASP A 55 7.85 -13.55 -8.45
C ASP A 55 6.52 -13.37 -9.21
N HIS A 56 5.73 -14.45 -9.35
CA HIS A 56 4.39 -14.38 -9.96
C HIS A 56 3.42 -13.50 -9.17
N ILE A 57 3.45 -13.54 -7.83
CA ILE A 57 2.58 -12.71 -6.99
C ILE A 57 3.03 -11.24 -7.06
N LEU A 58 4.33 -10.99 -7.16
CA LEU A 58 4.84 -9.64 -7.37
C LEU A 58 4.41 -9.09 -8.73
N ASP A 59 4.44 -9.88 -9.80
CA ASP A 59 3.93 -9.47 -11.09
C ASP A 59 2.40 -9.26 -11.06
N GLU A 60 1.63 -10.06 -10.30
CA GLU A 60 0.20 -9.82 -10.00
C GLU A 60 0.01 -8.46 -9.30
N LEU A 61 0.83 -8.15 -8.30
CA LEU A 61 0.80 -6.89 -7.57
C LEU A 61 1.05 -5.70 -8.50
N LEU A 62 2.10 -5.76 -9.32
CA LEU A 62 2.46 -4.69 -10.25
C LEU A 62 1.35 -4.46 -11.29
N SER A 63 0.80 -5.53 -11.85
CA SER A 63 -0.30 -5.43 -12.81
C SER A 63 -1.56 -4.84 -12.18
N TYR A 64 -1.89 -5.25 -10.96
CA TYR A 64 -3.09 -4.76 -10.28
C TYR A 64 -2.94 -3.32 -9.77
N ALA A 65 -1.74 -2.96 -9.29
CA ALA A 65 -1.41 -1.58 -8.93
C ALA A 65 -1.52 -0.65 -10.14
N HIS A 66 -1.03 -1.06 -11.31
CA HIS A 66 -1.20 -0.28 -12.54
C HIS A 66 -2.67 -0.06 -12.90
N TYR A 67 -3.49 -1.11 -12.81
CA TYR A 67 -4.93 -0.98 -13.03
C TYR A 67 -5.58 0.02 -12.04
N HIS A 68 -5.27 -0.14 -10.76
CA HIS A 68 -5.78 0.72 -9.69
C HIS A 68 -5.38 2.19 -9.87
N PHE A 69 -4.09 2.47 -10.06
CA PHE A 69 -3.58 3.82 -10.27
C PHE A 69 -4.18 4.48 -11.51
N ASN A 70 -4.43 3.72 -12.58
CA ASN A 70 -5.14 4.24 -13.74
C ASN A 70 -6.61 4.58 -13.42
N SER A 71 -7.32 3.81 -12.60
CA SER A 71 -8.67 4.18 -12.13
C SER A 71 -8.63 5.49 -11.33
N GLU A 72 -7.68 5.65 -10.39
CA GLU A 72 -7.54 6.88 -9.62
C GLU A 72 -7.19 8.09 -10.49
N GLU A 73 -6.23 7.93 -11.40
CA GLU A 73 -5.83 9.00 -12.32
C GLU A 73 -6.99 9.44 -13.22
N GLN A 74 -7.87 8.53 -13.64
CA GLN A 74 -9.08 8.89 -14.39
C GLN A 74 -10.05 9.73 -13.55
N ILE A 75 -10.30 9.33 -12.30
CA ILE A 75 -11.14 10.08 -11.36
C ILE A 75 -10.54 11.48 -11.15
N TRP A 76 -9.25 11.54 -10.84
CA TRP A 76 -8.55 12.78 -10.52
C TRP A 76 -8.51 13.74 -11.71
N ASN A 77 -8.21 13.24 -12.91
CA ASN A 77 -8.20 14.03 -14.13
C ASN A 77 -9.58 14.57 -14.51
N SER A 78 -10.66 13.86 -14.18
CA SER A 78 -12.03 14.31 -14.47
C SER A 78 -12.40 15.60 -13.74
N VAL A 79 -11.76 15.88 -12.60
CA VAL A 79 -12.02 17.06 -11.76
C VAL A 79 -10.97 18.16 -11.93
N LEU A 80 -9.69 17.79 -12.09
CA LEU A 80 -8.56 18.74 -12.02
C LEU A 80 -7.99 19.18 -13.38
N GLY A 81 -8.11 18.36 -14.41
CA GLY A 81 -7.15 18.42 -15.52
C GLY A 81 -5.69 18.19 -15.05
N SER A 82 -4.72 18.44 -15.93
CA SER A 82 -3.30 18.10 -15.70
C SER A 82 -2.52 19.09 -14.80
N GLU A 83 -3.12 19.59 -13.72
CA GLU A 83 -2.48 20.54 -12.80
C GLU A 83 -1.64 19.88 -11.69
N GLY A 84 -0.79 20.67 -11.00
CA GLY A 84 0.36 20.18 -10.22
C GLY A 84 0.12 19.12 -9.15
N ILE A 85 -1.03 19.06 -8.47
CA ILE A 85 -1.32 18.00 -7.48
C ILE A 85 -1.59 16.65 -8.17
N ALA A 86 -2.27 16.67 -9.31
CA ALA A 86 -2.44 15.46 -10.13
C ALA A 86 -1.09 14.90 -10.59
N ARG A 87 -0.12 15.79 -10.83
CA ARG A 87 1.26 15.40 -11.11
C ARG A 87 1.95 14.76 -9.90
N ASN A 88 1.82 15.33 -8.70
CA ASN A 88 2.44 14.74 -7.51
C ASN A 88 1.89 13.35 -7.19
N HIS A 89 0.57 13.13 -7.36
CA HIS A 89 -0.06 11.82 -7.19
C HIS A 89 0.49 10.83 -8.23
N HIS A 90 0.48 11.22 -9.51
CA HIS A 90 1.04 10.41 -10.59
C HIS A 90 2.52 10.06 -10.38
N ASP A 91 3.34 11.03 -9.98
CA ASP A 91 4.77 10.82 -9.72
C ASP A 91 4.98 9.82 -8.56
N SER A 92 4.10 9.83 -7.55
CA SER A 92 4.10 8.84 -6.48
C SER A 92 3.81 7.42 -7.00
N HIS A 93 2.88 7.26 -7.94
CA HIS A 93 2.63 5.99 -8.62
C HIS A 93 3.87 5.52 -9.41
N GLN A 94 4.51 6.41 -10.16
CA GLN A 94 5.71 6.06 -10.92
C GLN A 94 6.86 5.65 -9.99
N MET A 95 7.02 6.32 -8.86
CA MET A 95 8.00 5.98 -7.84
C MET A 95 7.75 4.58 -7.26
N PHE A 96 6.50 4.15 -7.08
CA PHE A 96 6.17 2.81 -6.63
C PHE A 96 6.77 1.73 -7.54
N PHE A 97 6.56 1.85 -8.85
CA PHE A 97 7.12 0.92 -9.84
C PHE A 97 8.65 0.96 -9.86
N ALA A 98 9.23 2.17 -9.86
CA ALA A 98 10.68 2.34 -9.88
C ALA A 98 11.35 1.72 -8.65
N GLN A 99 10.76 1.86 -7.47
CA GLN A 99 11.30 1.30 -6.23
C GLN A 99 11.27 -0.23 -6.24
N ILE A 100 10.17 -0.84 -6.68
CA ILE A 100 10.08 -2.30 -6.80
C ILE A 100 11.09 -2.82 -7.82
N GLN A 101 11.23 -2.14 -8.96
CA GLN A 101 12.20 -2.52 -9.97
C GLN A 101 13.64 -2.42 -9.45
N THR A 102 13.94 -1.36 -8.69
CA THR A 102 15.26 -1.16 -8.03
C THR A 102 15.58 -2.31 -7.09
N LEU A 103 14.61 -2.73 -6.26
CA LEU A 103 14.76 -3.87 -5.36
C LEU A 103 15.01 -5.17 -6.13
N ARG A 104 14.26 -5.43 -7.22
CA ARG A 104 14.46 -6.60 -8.10
C ARG A 104 15.87 -6.63 -8.70
N SER A 105 16.42 -5.47 -9.08
CA SER A 105 17.74 -5.36 -9.72
C SER A 105 18.91 -5.17 -8.75
N SER A 106 18.68 -5.10 -7.45
CA SER A 106 19.67 -4.70 -6.44
C SER A 106 20.86 -5.65 -6.29
N GLY A 107 20.75 -6.89 -6.78
CA GLY A 107 21.77 -7.94 -6.61
C GLY A 107 21.93 -8.43 -5.17
N GLN A 108 21.08 -7.96 -4.25
CA GLN A 108 21.10 -8.35 -2.83
C GLN A 108 20.63 -9.81 -2.66
N PRO A 109 20.96 -10.45 -1.52
CA PRO A 109 20.39 -11.75 -1.17
C PRO A 109 18.86 -11.70 -1.22
N LYS A 110 18.23 -12.75 -1.77
CA LYS A 110 16.76 -12.77 -2.00
C LYS A 110 15.94 -12.51 -0.73
N GLY A 111 16.37 -13.08 0.41
CA GLY A 111 15.70 -12.84 1.69
C GLY A 111 15.73 -11.38 2.13
N GLN A 112 16.80 -10.65 1.80
CA GLN A 112 16.91 -9.21 2.03
C GLN A 112 15.96 -8.44 1.11
N ILE A 113 15.96 -8.75 -0.19
CA ILE A 113 15.06 -8.13 -1.18
C ILE A 113 13.59 -8.27 -0.73
N MET A 114 13.19 -9.46 -0.30
CA MET A 114 11.81 -9.70 0.16
C MET A 114 11.47 -8.92 1.44
N SER A 115 12.43 -8.82 2.37
CA SER A 115 12.25 -8.03 3.60
C SER A 115 12.08 -6.54 3.29
N ASP A 116 12.97 -6.00 2.45
CA ASP A 116 12.94 -4.59 2.05
C ASP A 116 11.69 -4.26 1.23
N LEU A 117 11.26 -5.19 0.37
CA LEU A 117 10.03 -5.08 -0.40
C LEU A 117 8.80 -5.04 0.51
N PHE A 118 8.72 -5.92 1.51
CA PHE A 118 7.63 -5.91 2.48
C PHE A 118 7.57 -4.57 3.24
N ASP A 119 8.70 -4.12 3.77
CA ASP A 119 8.81 -2.88 4.53
C ASP A 119 8.40 -1.68 3.67
N PHE A 120 8.83 -1.66 2.41
CA PHE A 120 8.43 -0.65 1.45
C PHE A 120 6.92 -0.69 1.17
N LEU A 121 6.38 -1.85 0.80
CA LEU A 121 4.97 -2.01 0.42
C LEU A 121 4.03 -1.62 1.56
N ALA A 122 4.32 -2.07 2.79
CA ALA A 122 3.48 -1.78 3.95
C ALA A 122 3.44 -0.27 4.27
N ARG A 123 4.59 0.40 4.22
CA ARG A 123 4.67 1.85 4.49
C ARG A 123 4.08 2.66 3.36
N TRP A 124 4.49 2.38 2.12
CA TRP A 124 4.05 3.12 0.94
C TRP A 124 2.55 3.00 0.76
N LEU A 125 1.99 1.78 0.77
CA LEU A 125 0.56 1.57 0.53
C LEU A 125 -0.29 2.26 1.59
N ALA A 126 0.06 2.12 2.87
CA ALA A 126 -0.71 2.75 3.93
C ALA A 126 -0.64 4.28 3.88
N PHE A 127 0.55 4.85 3.68
CA PHE A 127 0.70 6.30 3.57
C PHE A 127 -0.02 6.83 2.34
N HIS A 128 0.12 6.15 1.19
CA HIS A 128 -0.52 6.55 -0.05
C HIS A 128 -2.05 6.59 0.08
N ILE A 129 -2.66 5.52 0.61
CA ILE A 129 -4.12 5.47 0.82
C ILE A 129 -4.59 6.55 1.78
N LEU A 130 -3.92 6.68 2.93
CA LEU A 130 -4.38 7.55 4.01
C LEU A 130 -4.15 9.04 3.73
N GLU A 131 -3.18 9.39 2.89
CA GLU A 131 -2.84 10.77 2.54
C GLU A 131 -3.20 11.11 1.10
N SER A 132 -2.63 10.42 0.12
CA SER A 132 -2.80 10.74 -1.31
C SER A 132 -4.22 10.43 -1.78
N ASP A 133 -4.68 9.19 -1.62
CA ASP A 133 -5.95 8.72 -2.18
C ASP A 133 -7.12 9.35 -1.43
N ARG A 134 -6.98 9.52 -0.11
CA ARG A 134 -7.96 10.24 0.70
C ARG A 134 -8.06 11.71 0.30
N ARG A 135 -6.94 12.39 0.10
CA ARG A 135 -6.94 13.77 -0.42
C ARG A 135 -7.65 13.82 -1.76
N MET A 136 -7.40 12.81 -2.60
CA MET A 136 -8.04 12.67 -3.89
C MET A 136 -9.56 12.56 -3.79
N ALA A 137 -10.05 11.58 -3.05
CA ALA A 137 -11.48 11.37 -2.86
C ALA A 137 -12.18 12.58 -2.21
N MET A 138 -11.56 13.21 -1.21
CA MET A 138 -12.15 14.36 -0.52
C MET A 138 -12.26 15.59 -1.43
N THR A 139 -11.24 15.88 -2.23
CA THR A 139 -11.28 17.02 -3.17
C THR A 139 -12.30 16.78 -4.29
N VAL A 140 -12.34 15.57 -4.87
CA VAL A 140 -13.34 15.20 -5.89
C VAL A 140 -14.74 15.41 -5.36
N LYS A 141 -15.03 14.86 -4.17
CA LYS A 141 -16.35 14.97 -3.53
C LYS A 141 -16.74 16.43 -3.25
N ALA A 142 -15.81 17.27 -2.81
CA ALA A 142 -16.10 18.68 -2.56
C ALA A 142 -16.45 19.42 -3.87
N VAL A 143 -15.73 19.14 -4.96
CA VAL A 143 -16.01 19.75 -6.26
C VAL A 143 -17.35 19.27 -6.82
N GLU A 144 -17.68 17.98 -6.70
CA GLU A 144 -18.99 17.44 -7.08
C GLU A 144 -20.16 18.06 -6.29
N GLN A 145 -19.90 18.52 -5.06
CA GLN A 145 -20.85 19.26 -4.23
C GLN A 145 -20.97 20.75 -4.61
N GLY A 146 -20.22 21.20 -5.62
CA GLY A 146 -20.28 22.55 -6.16
C GLY A 146 -19.25 23.53 -5.59
N LEU A 147 -18.29 23.07 -4.77
CA LEU A 147 -17.19 23.93 -4.36
C LEU A 147 -16.25 24.19 -5.55
N PRO A 148 -15.78 25.44 -5.73
CA PRO A 148 -14.66 25.73 -6.62
C PRO A 148 -13.44 24.92 -6.22
N LEU A 149 -12.67 24.48 -7.22
CA LEU A 149 -11.54 23.58 -7.00
C LEU A 149 -10.48 24.13 -6.04
N ASP A 150 -10.14 25.41 -6.14
CA ASP A 150 -9.16 26.06 -5.28
C ASP A 150 -9.62 26.11 -3.80
N GLU A 151 -10.92 26.21 -3.57
CA GLU A 151 -11.52 26.20 -2.24
C GLU A 151 -11.61 24.78 -1.69
N ALA A 152 -12.05 23.81 -2.51
CA ALA A 152 -12.03 22.40 -2.18
C ALA A 152 -10.63 21.93 -1.76
N ARG A 153 -9.58 22.34 -2.49
CA ARG A 153 -8.19 22.02 -2.16
C ARG A 153 -7.77 22.59 -0.82
N ARG A 154 -8.00 23.89 -0.59
CA ARG A 154 -7.66 24.52 0.70
C ARG A 154 -8.35 23.84 1.87
N GLN A 155 -9.64 23.52 1.73
CA GLN A 155 -10.40 22.83 2.77
C GLN A 155 -9.81 21.45 3.09
N VAL A 156 -9.44 20.68 2.07
CA VAL A 156 -8.85 19.35 2.26
C VAL A 156 -7.43 19.45 2.83
N ASP A 157 -6.64 20.42 2.37
CA ASP A 157 -5.29 20.68 2.88
C ASP A 157 -5.31 21.03 4.37
N ASP A 158 -6.25 21.86 4.82
CA ASP A 158 -6.44 22.20 6.23
C ASP A 158 -6.88 20.98 7.07
N GLN A 159 -7.66 20.08 6.48
CA GLN A 159 -8.17 18.89 7.16
C GLN A 159 -7.12 17.76 7.28
N LEU A 160 -6.26 17.59 6.28
CA LEU A 160 -5.26 16.52 6.24
C LEU A 160 -3.85 16.98 6.68
N GLY A 161 -3.49 18.25 6.50
CA GLY A 161 -2.16 18.80 6.80
C GLY A 161 -1.78 18.92 8.28
N GLY A 162 -2.63 18.45 9.20
CA GLY A 162 -2.41 18.54 10.65
C GLY A 162 -1.79 17.29 11.30
N SER A 163 -1.98 17.15 12.61
CA SER A 163 -1.46 16.05 13.44
C SER A 163 -1.92 14.63 13.04
N VAL A 164 -2.88 14.51 12.13
CA VAL A 164 -3.42 13.21 11.68
C VAL A 164 -2.40 12.46 10.82
N GLY A 165 -1.73 13.13 9.88
CA GLY A 165 -0.67 12.53 9.06
C GLY A 165 0.57 12.13 9.87
N GLU A 166 0.91 12.91 10.90
CA GLU A 166 1.99 12.58 11.85
C GLU A 166 1.64 11.36 12.71
N LEU A 167 0.39 11.28 13.20
CA LEU A 167 -0.10 10.11 13.96
C LEU A 167 -0.14 8.85 13.09
N ILE A 168 -0.57 8.98 11.83
CA ILE A 168 -0.55 7.87 10.86
C ILE A 168 0.89 7.40 10.64
N SER A 169 1.82 8.32 10.39
CA SER A 169 3.23 7.99 10.18
C SER A 169 3.85 7.30 11.40
N ALA A 170 3.59 7.82 12.60
CA ALA A 170 4.06 7.22 13.85
C ALA A 170 3.45 5.81 14.08
N LEU A 171 2.16 5.64 13.78
CA LEU A 171 1.46 4.36 13.93
C LEU A 171 1.96 3.32 12.92
N LEU A 172 2.24 3.74 11.69
CA LEU A 172 2.84 2.89 10.66
C LEU A 172 4.28 2.49 11.00
N GLU A 173 5.05 3.38 11.62
CA GLU A 173 6.40 3.05 12.08
C GLU A 173 6.38 1.99 13.19
N VAL A 174 5.46 2.14 14.16
CA VAL A 174 5.25 1.14 15.22
C VAL A 174 4.76 -0.19 14.64
N TYR A 175 3.83 -0.14 13.69
CA TYR A 175 3.29 -1.32 13.02
C TYR A 175 4.36 -2.07 12.20
N SER A 176 5.17 -1.34 11.43
CA SER A 176 6.28 -1.92 10.65
C SER A 176 7.30 -2.59 11.56
N LYS A 177 7.66 -1.97 12.70
CA LYS A 177 8.55 -2.58 13.71
C LYS A 177 7.95 -3.85 14.30
N LEU A 178 6.66 -3.85 14.62
CA LEU A 178 5.97 -5.01 15.19
C LEU A 178 5.85 -6.16 14.19
N SER A 179 5.47 -5.86 12.95
CA SER A 179 5.31 -6.84 11.88
C SER A 179 6.66 -7.46 11.48
N SER A 180 7.72 -6.64 11.36
CA SER A 180 9.09 -7.13 11.11
C SER A 180 9.60 -8.02 12.25
N SER A 181 9.39 -7.62 13.51
CA SER A 181 9.75 -8.44 14.69
C SER A 181 8.99 -9.77 14.70
N THR A 182 7.71 -9.76 14.35
CA THR A 182 6.87 -10.97 14.26
C THR A 182 7.36 -11.90 13.15
N ALA A 183 7.68 -11.37 11.98
CA ALA A 183 8.23 -12.13 10.86
C ALA A 183 9.62 -12.71 11.17
N GLN A 184 10.46 -12.01 11.93
CA GLN A 184 11.75 -12.52 12.40
C GLN A 184 11.56 -13.68 13.39
N LEU A 185 10.71 -13.52 14.39
CA LEU A 185 10.41 -14.58 15.37
C LEU A 185 9.84 -15.83 14.71
N MET A 186 8.97 -15.67 13.70
CA MET A 186 8.44 -16.78 12.92
C MET A 186 9.54 -17.54 12.17
N ARG A 187 10.48 -16.83 11.54
CA ARG A 187 11.65 -17.45 10.87
C ARG A 187 12.58 -18.17 11.85
N GLU A 188 12.81 -17.60 13.04
CA GLU A 188 13.64 -18.22 14.06
C GLU A 188 13.00 -19.50 14.64
N ASN A 189 11.68 -19.54 14.82
CA ASN A 189 10.99 -20.75 15.25
C ASN A 189 11.02 -21.86 14.18
N LEU A 190 10.83 -21.51 12.90
CA LEU A 190 10.85 -22.47 11.80
C LEU A 190 12.25 -23.07 11.54
N THR A 191 13.33 -22.37 11.89
CA THR A 191 14.71 -22.86 11.73
C THR A 191 15.20 -23.69 12.93
N ARG A 192 14.43 -23.74 14.02
CA ARG A 192 14.72 -24.52 15.24
C ARG A 192 13.98 -25.86 15.29
N GLU A 193 13.00 -26.10 14.41
CA GLU A 193 12.36 -27.40 14.18
C GLU A 193 13.12 -28.22 13.12
#